data_AF-A0A397VCR6-F1
#
_entry.id   AF-A0A397VCR6-F1
#
_cell.length_a   1.000
_cell.length_b   1.000
_cell.length_c   1.000
_cell.angle_alpha   90.00
_cell.angle_beta   90.00
_cell.angle_gamma   90.00
#
_symmetry.space_group_name_H-M   'P 1'
#
loop_
_entity.id
_entity.type
_entity.pdbx_description
1 polymer ?
#
loop_
_entity_poly.entity_id
_entity_poly.type
_entity_poly.pdbx_seq_one_letter_code
_entity_poly.pdbx_strand_id
1 'polypeptide(L)'
;MTKYKKYVVTLILPGNIIQDLHFGAFSRNWWLSRPDDNSTCLSLYSIRVGMKTLTTINNKDFIITVVQNNEFKPSYICQSDGIYSKICENSTTAITSVYQRIFSVATKHAGPLIMGFDQHIISDQLLSDITFRPFSFKLDKLNLLIFVLENLIILNGIIVKKVRVYQATQEVAMFKNTSPNTIWQQIGILSQYTELELFGLAHKITYEAIKEIPSCTSLDWNNEIFEKVFQYHLKRRLSPNINWRKFFISWSKQNHIIELHQKLKEIYSKEQVIEEREWRAWKALLNHCGCTEITPYSKEQSDFEFWTRSENPNYDKAILKTLANKFTYNEIQANLKVSTDAITYARHFAQNYGPDGHQWEKPIIKHEKMDPKKKEQLEKFFQDKAVVIMSSYKTDNSTNQPVHYLKNTKQVLWNKFHETFPDGVKRTSFYGYLQGNRFVYHENMGGLCSICSIHGYKTFDEFNRLIKCYVFNSSIQDELITACEKLSRFLKKDYEQEIIIDSDGITKHNPCLNHCMLYAFGYCTESHTYECYNCNSLFRFIDNIKRTGNTDLSIHGEIEELKDHLLCYLS
;
A
#
# COMPACT_ATOMS: atom_id res chain seq x y z
N MET A 1 27.35 10.23 -35.48
CA MET A 1 27.64 8.89 -34.94
C MET A 1 28.77 9.00 -33.92
N THR A 2 28.43 9.12 -32.65
CA THR A 2 29.42 9.05 -31.56
C THR A 2 29.92 7.61 -31.45
N LYS A 3 31.22 7.37 -31.67
CA LYS A 3 31.85 6.07 -31.43
C LYS A 3 31.79 5.78 -29.93
N TYR A 4 30.77 5.05 -29.48
CA TYR A 4 30.74 4.57 -28.10
C TYR A 4 31.86 3.56 -27.88
N LYS A 5 32.54 3.66 -26.72
CA LYS A 5 33.54 2.69 -26.30
C LYS A 5 32.84 1.35 -26.07
N LYS A 6 33.20 0.33 -26.85
CA LYS A 6 32.65 -1.03 -26.68
C LYS A 6 33.36 -1.73 -25.53
N TYR A 7 32.57 -2.34 -24.67
CA TYR A 7 33.05 -3.15 -23.55
C TYR A 7 32.81 -4.63 -23.85
N VAL A 8 33.69 -5.51 -23.37
CA VAL A 8 33.40 -6.96 -23.36
C VAL A 8 32.82 -7.27 -21.99
N VAL A 9 31.60 -7.82 -21.98
CA VAL A 9 30.83 -8.01 -20.75
C VAL A 9 30.41 -9.48 -20.63
N THR A 10 30.51 -10.02 -19.42
CA THR A 10 30.04 -11.38 -19.10
C THR A 10 28.95 -11.29 -18.05
N LEU A 11 27.79 -11.91 -18.32
CA LEU A 11 26.74 -12.10 -17.32
C LEU A 11 27.15 -13.26 -16.42
N ILE A 12 27.56 -12.96 -15.18
CA ILE A 12 27.92 -13.99 -14.20
C ILE A 12 26.65 -14.62 -13.63
N LEU A 13 25.70 -13.78 -13.23
CA LEU A 13 24.41 -14.21 -12.69
C LEU A 13 23.30 -13.41 -13.37
N PRO A 14 22.28 -14.07 -13.94
CA PRO A 14 21.15 -13.37 -14.55
C PRO A 14 20.30 -12.64 -13.51
N GLY A 15 20.21 -13.15 -12.28
CA GLY A 15 19.36 -12.59 -11.23
C GLY A 15 17.88 -12.99 -11.38
N ASN A 16 17.06 -12.48 -10.47
CA ASN A 16 15.67 -12.88 -10.29
C ASN A 16 14.68 -11.80 -10.76
N ILE A 17 13.61 -12.24 -11.41
CA ILE A 17 12.42 -11.43 -11.66
C ILE A 17 11.50 -11.55 -10.45
N ILE A 18 11.24 -10.41 -9.80
CA ILE A 18 10.30 -10.27 -8.68
C ILE A 18 9.01 -9.66 -9.20
N GLN A 19 7.87 -10.33 -8.99
CA GLN A 19 6.57 -9.96 -9.55
C GLN A 19 6.20 -8.50 -9.28
N ASP A 20 6.28 -8.06 -8.01
CA ASP A 20 5.84 -6.73 -7.60
C ASP A 20 6.73 -5.61 -8.15
N LEU A 21 8.02 -5.90 -8.36
CA LEU A 21 8.97 -4.92 -8.89
C LEU A 21 8.90 -4.82 -10.41
N HIS A 22 8.82 -5.95 -11.10
CA HIS A 22 8.94 -6.01 -12.56
C HIS A 22 7.59 -5.84 -13.26
N PHE A 23 6.48 -6.19 -12.60
CA PHE A 23 5.14 -6.13 -13.18
C PHE A 23 4.15 -5.31 -12.34
N GLY A 24 4.60 -4.73 -11.22
CA GLY A 24 3.80 -3.83 -10.39
C GLY A 24 3.95 -2.36 -10.75
N ALA A 25 3.58 -1.49 -9.81
CA ALA A 25 3.54 -0.02 -9.98
C ALA A 25 4.91 0.60 -10.32
N PHE A 26 6.00 -0.07 -9.92
CA PHE A 26 7.37 0.41 -10.12
C PHE A 26 8.09 -0.26 -11.30
N SER A 27 7.38 -1.07 -12.09
CA SER A 27 7.90 -1.79 -13.26
C SER A 27 8.75 -0.91 -14.16
N ARG A 28 8.33 0.32 -14.45
CA ARG A 28 9.10 1.28 -15.27
C ARG A 28 10.56 1.48 -14.86
N ASN A 29 10.91 1.24 -13.59
CA ASN A 29 12.28 1.39 -13.08
C ASN A 29 13.14 0.13 -13.29
N TRP A 30 12.51 -1.02 -13.55
CA TRP A 30 13.14 -2.34 -13.64
C TRP A 30 13.26 -2.83 -15.08
N TRP A 31 12.87 -2.02 -16.05
CA TRP A 31 13.00 -2.32 -17.48
C TRP A 31 13.72 -1.19 -18.21
N LEU A 32 14.71 -1.55 -19.02
CA LEU A 32 15.55 -0.63 -19.76
C LEU A 32 15.44 -0.90 -21.26
N SER A 33 15.29 0.15 -22.07
CA SER A 33 15.43 0.04 -23.52
C SER A 33 16.90 0.00 -23.93
N ARG A 34 17.18 -0.56 -25.10
CA ARG A 34 18.53 -0.51 -25.65
C ARG A 34 18.95 0.92 -26.01
N PRO A 35 20.21 1.32 -25.72
CA PRO A 35 20.69 2.66 -26.05
C PRO A 35 20.68 3.00 -27.54
N ASP A 36 20.86 1.98 -28.40
CA ASP A 36 21.02 2.15 -29.85
C ASP A 36 19.75 1.88 -30.66
N ASP A 37 18.62 1.65 -29.98
CA ASP A 37 17.35 1.32 -30.64
C ASP A 37 16.65 2.63 -31.07
N ASN A 38 16.83 3.02 -32.33
CA ASN A 38 16.16 4.19 -32.93
C ASN A 38 14.74 3.87 -33.43
N SER A 39 14.19 2.71 -33.06
CA SER A 39 12.84 2.34 -33.48
C SER A 39 11.76 3.15 -32.77
N THR A 40 10.60 3.26 -33.41
CA THR A 40 9.39 3.85 -32.81
C THR A 40 8.84 3.03 -31.63
N CYS A 41 9.26 1.77 -31.51
CA CYS A 41 8.84 0.85 -30.47
C CYS A 41 10.06 0.13 -29.88
N LEU A 42 10.47 0.58 -28.69
CA LEU A 42 11.68 0.14 -28.03
C LEU A 42 11.46 -1.19 -27.32
N SER A 43 12.26 -2.19 -27.67
CA SER A 43 12.32 -3.43 -26.91
C SER A 43 12.93 -3.18 -25.52
N LEU A 44 12.33 -3.75 -24.49
CA LEU A 44 12.76 -3.59 -23.11
C LEU A 44 13.45 -4.85 -22.57
N TYR A 45 14.43 -4.64 -21.70
CA TYR A 45 15.24 -5.65 -21.05
C TYR A 45 15.14 -5.50 -19.53
N SER A 46 15.04 -6.63 -18.83
CA SER A 46 14.88 -6.62 -17.38
C SER A 46 16.20 -6.29 -16.68
N ILE A 47 16.15 -5.37 -15.74
CA ILE A 47 17.15 -5.20 -14.69
C ILE A 47 16.69 -6.14 -13.56
N ARG A 48 17.47 -7.15 -13.18
CA ARG A 48 17.00 -8.19 -12.26
C ARG A 48 17.67 -8.08 -10.90
N VAL A 49 16.94 -8.41 -9.83
CA VAL A 49 17.50 -8.39 -8.47
C VAL A 49 18.54 -9.50 -8.33
N GLY A 50 19.75 -9.15 -7.87
CA GLY A 50 20.87 -10.07 -7.75
C GLY A 50 21.63 -10.32 -9.06
N MET A 51 21.27 -9.65 -10.16
CA MET A 51 22.01 -9.71 -11.43
C MET A 51 23.47 -9.27 -11.22
N LYS A 52 24.42 -10.02 -11.78
CA LYS A 52 25.86 -9.71 -11.73
C LYS A 52 26.49 -9.72 -13.11
N THR A 53 27.17 -8.64 -13.46
CA THR A 53 27.92 -8.50 -14.72
C THR A 53 29.38 -8.22 -14.43
N LEU A 54 30.27 -8.83 -15.22
CA LEU A 54 31.72 -8.64 -15.17
C LEU A 54 32.18 -7.88 -16.41
N THR A 55 33.10 -6.94 -16.21
CA THR A 55 33.80 -6.25 -17.29
C THR A 55 35.22 -5.96 -16.88
N THR A 56 36.16 -6.21 -17.78
CA THR A 56 37.57 -5.88 -17.54
C THR A 56 37.89 -4.50 -18.13
N ILE A 57 38.41 -3.60 -17.30
CA ILE A 57 38.83 -2.25 -17.69
C ILE A 57 40.24 -2.02 -17.15
N ASN A 58 41.18 -1.64 -18.02
CA ASN A 58 42.59 -1.44 -17.67
C ASN A 58 43.19 -2.63 -16.90
N ASN A 59 42.94 -3.85 -17.39
CA ASN A 59 43.39 -5.11 -16.79
C ASN A 59 42.90 -5.36 -15.36
N LYS A 60 41.81 -4.70 -14.94
CA LYS A 60 41.13 -4.98 -13.68
C LYS A 60 39.68 -5.35 -13.92
N ASP A 61 39.22 -6.31 -13.13
CA ASP A 61 37.87 -6.85 -13.22
C ASP A 61 36.91 -6.04 -12.35
N PHE A 62 35.85 -5.52 -12.98
CA PHE A 62 34.77 -4.81 -12.32
C PHE A 62 33.51 -5.66 -12.37
N ILE A 63 32.97 -5.97 -11.19
CA ILE A 63 31.70 -6.68 -11.05
C ILE A 63 30.65 -5.68 -10.57
N ILE A 64 29.57 -5.54 -11.33
CA ILE A 64 28.39 -4.76 -10.92
C ILE A 64 27.30 -5.72 -10.50
N THR A 65 26.77 -5.52 -9.30
CA THR A 65 25.63 -6.27 -8.74
C THR A 65 24.42 -5.37 -8.61
N VAL A 66 23.27 -5.82 -9.10
CA VAL A 66 21.98 -5.17 -8.87
C VAL A 66 21.41 -5.63 -7.53
N VAL A 67 21.07 -4.68 -6.68
CA VAL A 67 20.47 -4.90 -5.37
C VAL A 67 19.15 -4.12 -5.25
N GLN A 68 18.28 -4.61 -4.37
CA GLN A 68 17.05 -3.91 -4.01
C GLN A 68 17.27 -3.18 -2.69
N ASN A 69 17.03 -1.87 -2.67
CA ASN A 69 16.97 -1.06 -1.45
C ASN A 69 15.51 -0.61 -1.20
N ASN A 70 15.23 0.05 -0.07
CA ASN A 70 13.87 0.41 0.39
C ASN A 70 13.02 1.28 -0.58
N GLU A 71 13.58 1.78 -1.69
CA GLU A 71 12.93 2.75 -2.59
C GLU A 71 12.26 2.16 -3.84
N PHE A 72 12.01 0.84 -3.90
CA PHE A 72 11.36 0.16 -5.05
C PHE A 72 12.00 0.42 -6.43
N LYS A 73 13.27 0.83 -6.45
CA LYS A 73 14.11 1.05 -7.63
C LYS A 73 15.35 0.15 -7.58
N PRO A 74 15.93 -0.22 -8.73
CA PRO A 74 17.20 -0.92 -8.74
C PRO A 74 18.29 -0.02 -8.15
N SER A 75 19.10 -0.61 -7.29
CA SER A 75 20.33 0.00 -6.78
C SER A 75 21.51 -0.86 -7.20
N TYR A 76 22.71 -0.29 -7.18
CA TYR A 76 23.89 -0.89 -7.80
C TYR A 76 25.07 -0.82 -6.85
N ILE A 77 25.81 -1.93 -6.75
CA ILE A 77 27.08 -2.02 -6.07
C ILE A 77 28.12 -2.45 -7.09
N CYS A 78 29.26 -1.77 -7.14
CA CYS A 78 30.41 -2.17 -7.93
C CYS A 78 31.52 -2.67 -7.00
N GLN A 79 32.21 -3.72 -7.41
CA GLN A 79 33.40 -4.24 -6.73
C GLN A 79 34.53 -4.49 -7.74
N SER A 80 35.77 -4.23 -7.31
CA SER A 80 37.00 -4.57 -8.05
C SER A 80 38.16 -4.65 -7.06
N ASP A 81 38.97 -5.70 -7.11
CA ASP A 81 40.14 -5.92 -6.23
C ASP A 81 39.88 -5.67 -4.73
N GLY A 82 38.74 -6.15 -4.22
CA GLY A 82 38.34 -5.98 -2.82
C GLY A 82 37.86 -4.56 -2.43
N ILE A 83 37.82 -3.62 -3.37
CA ILE A 83 37.25 -2.29 -3.19
C ILE A 83 35.78 -2.29 -3.62
N TYR A 84 34.91 -1.76 -2.76
CA TYR A 84 33.47 -1.70 -2.95
C TYR A 84 32.96 -0.27 -3.07
N SER A 85 31.99 -0.03 -3.95
CA SER A 85 31.17 1.18 -3.89
C SER A 85 30.22 1.14 -2.69
N LYS A 86 29.71 2.30 -2.30
CA LYS A 86 28.45 2.35 -1.55
C LYS A 86 27.31 1.84 -2.46
N ILE A 87 26.13 1.63 -1.89
CA ILE A 87 24.91 1.41 -2.67
C ILE A 87 24.61 2.69 -3.45
N CYS A 88 24.57 2.60 -4.78
CA CYS A 88 24.32 3.74 -5.67
C CYS A 88 23.02 3.58 -6.43
N GLU A 89 22.36 4.71 -6.74
CA GLU A 89 21.08 4.72 -7.49
C GLU A 89 21.22 4.34 -8.96
N ASN A 90 22.44 4.41 -9.52
CA ASN A 90 22.69 4.03 -10.91
C ASN A 90 24.08 3.38 -11.06
N SER A 91 24.19 2.50 -12.06
CA SER A 91 25.42 1.72 -12.32
C SER A 91 26.62 2.58 -12.73
N THR A 92 26.39 3.73 -13.37
CA THR A 92 27.42 4.71 -13.75
C THR A 92 28.14 5.25 -12.53
N THR A 93 27.40 5.66 -11.50
CA THR A 93 27.96 6.18 -10.24
C THR A 93 28.70 5.07 -9.48
N ALA A 94 28.12 3.86 -9.43
CA ALA A 94 28.74 2.72 -8.76
C ALA A 94 30.15 2.46 -9.32
N ILE A 95 30.28 2.29 -10.63
CA ILE A 95 31.58 2.01 -11.24
C ILE A 95 32.55 3.19 -11.19
N THR A 96 32.07 4.41 -11.44
CA THR A 96 32.92 5.61 -11.42
C THR A 96 33.55 5.78 -10.03
N SER A 97 32.81 5.49 -8.96
CA SER A 97 33.32 5.58 -7.59
C SER A 97 34.43 4.56 -7.29
N VAL A 98 34.32 3.33 -7.78
CA VAL A 98 35.35 2.29 -7.60
C VAL A 98 36.56 2.56 -8.47
N TYR A 99 36.32 2.93 -9.73
CA TYR A 99 37.37 3.27 -10.68
C TYR A 99 38.24 4.43 -10.16
N GLN A 100 37.61 5.50 -9.65
CA GLN A 100 38.33 6.63 -9.08
C GLN A 100 39.17 6.23 -7.86
N ARG A 101 38.68 5.31 -7.01
CA ARG A 101 39.44 4.84 -5.85
C ARG A 101 40.64 3.96 -6.22
N ILE A 102 40.55 3.24 -7.33
CA ILE A 102 41.62 2.34 -7.79
C ILE A 102 42.70 3.10 -8.57
N PHE A 103 42.29 4.01 -9.45
CA PHE A 103 43.20 4.67 -10.39
C PHE A 103 43.47 6.14 -10.06
N SER A 104 42.83 6.69 -9.03
CA SER A 104 42.90 8.11 -8.66
C SER A 104 42.48 9.07 -9.79
N VAL A 105 41.66 8.59 -10.75
CA VAL A 105 41.13 9.37 -11.88
C VAL A 105 39.61 9.28 -11.92
N ALA A 106 38.94 10.43 -12.00
CA ALA A 106 37.48 10.53 -12.05
C ALA A 106 36.91 10.28 -13.47
N THR A 107 37.23 9.15 -14.08
CA THR A 107 36.69 8.77 -15.39
C THR A 107 35.27 8.25 -15.25
N LYS A 108 34.32 8.95 -15.88
CA LYS A 108 32.93 8.49 -15.94
C LYS A 108 32.77 7.41 -17.01
N HIS A 109 32.21 6.27 -16.61
CA HIS A 109 31.85 5.20 -17.53
C HIS A 109 30.34 5.00 -17.59
N ALA A 110 29.78 4.82 -18.80
CA ALA A 110 28.36 4.56 -18.98
C ALA A 110 27.99 3.17 -18.40
N GLY A 111 27.38 3.17 -17.22
CA GLY A 111 27.03 1.96 -16.49
C GLY A 111 26.21 0.95 -17.29
N PRO A 112 25.14 1.35 -18.02
CA PRO A 112 24.38 0.40 -18.84
C PRO A 112 25.21 -0.32 -19.92
N LEU A 113 26.19 0.37 -20.53
CA LEU A 113 27.09 -0.24 -21.52
C LEU A 113 28.07 -1.21 -20.86
N ILE A 114 28.55 -0.89 -19.66
CA ILE A 114 29.41 -1.79 -18.88
C ILE A 114 28.64 -3.01 -18.38
N MET A 115 27.35 -2.86 -18.12
CA MET A 115 26.50 -4.02 -17.81
C MET A 115 26.08 -4.80 -19.05
N GLY A 116 26.50 -4.37 -20.26
CA GLY A 116 26.31 -5.10 -21.50
C GLY A 116 24.88 -5.06 -22.03
N PHE A 117 24.07 -4.06 -21.65
CA PHE A 117 22.69 -3.93 -22.16
C PHE A 117 22.62 -3.63 -23.66
N ASP A 118 23.71 -3.18 -24.27
CA ASP A 118 23.90 -3.04 -25.72
C ASP A 118 24.21 -4.37 -26.42
N GLN A 119 24.56 -5.44 -25.68
CA GLN A 119 24.99 -6.72 -26.24
C GLN A 119 23.85 -7.71 -26.40
N HIS A 120 23.74 -8.30 -27.60
CA HIS A 120 22.76 -9.34 -27.93
C HIS A 120 22.86 -10.57 -27.03
N ILE A 121 24.08 -11.02 -26.75
CA ILE A 121 24.27 -12.23 -25.94
C ILE A 121 23.68 -12.10 -24.52
N ILE A 122 23.87 -10.93 -23.88
CA ILE A 122 23.34 -10.63 -22.55
C ILE A 122 21.81 -10.49 -22.62
N SER A 123 21.34 -9.77 -23.64
CA SER A 123 19.92 -9.55 -23.88
C SER A 123 19.15 -10.86 -24.07
N ASP A 124 19.69 -11.79 -24.87
CA ASP A 124 19.06 -13.07 -25.17
C ASP A 124 19.00 -13.96 -23.91
N GLN A 125 20.06 -13.95 -23.10
CA GLN A 125 20.07 -14.62 -21.79
C GLN A 125 19.02 -14.05 -20.85
N LEU A 126 18.89 -12.72 -20.77
CA LEU A 126 17.88 -12.04 -19.97
C LEU A 126 16.46 -12.16 -20.54
N LEU A 127 16.26 -12.71 -21.73
CA LEU A 127 14.95 -12.99 -22.31
C LEU A 127 14.56 -14.47 -22.23
N SER A 128 15.50 -15.36 -21.89
CA SER A 128 15.33 -16.82 -21.96
C SER A 128 14.19 -17.38 -21.09
N ASP A 129 13.91 -16.77 -19.95
CA ASP A 129 12.86 -17.12 -18.98
C ASP A 129 11.69 -16.12 -18.95
N ILE A 130 11.69 -15.15 -19.87
CA ILE A 130 10.60 -14.20 -20.10
C ILE A 130 9.69 -14.74 -21.21
N THR A 131 8.38 -14.80 -20.96
CA THR A 131 7.41 -15.38 -21.90
C THR A 131 6.88 -14.41 -22.93
N PHE A 132 6.85 -13.12 -22.60
CA PHE A 132 6.45 -12.06 -23.51
C PHE A 132 7.51 -10.98 -23.43
N ARG A 133 8.11 -10.62 -24.57
CA ARG A 133 9.15 -9.60 -24.63
C ARG A 133 8.51 -8.22 -24.43
N PRO A 134 8.79 -7.51 -23.32
CA PRO A 134 8.19 -6.22 -23.10
C PRO A 134 8.70 -5.19 -24.10
N PHE A 135 7.84 -4.26 -24.45
CA PHE A 135 8.18 -3.16 -25.33
C PHE A 135 7.50 -1.88 -24.87
N SER A 136 8.00 -0.76 -25.37
CA SER A 136 7.41 0.55 -25.12
C SER A 136 7.32 1.35 -26.40
N PHE A 137 6.30 2.19 -26.49
CA PHE A 137 6.15 3.12 -27.60
C PHE A 137 5.57 4.44 -27.09
N LYS A 138 5.78 5.49 -27.87
CA LYS A 138 5.25 6.83 -27.56
C LYS A 138 3.87 7.00 -28.16
N LEU A 139 2.95 7.50 -27.33
CA LEU A 139 1.65 7.99 -27.74
C LEU A 139 1.59 9.47 -27.33
N ASP A 140 1.87 10.36 -28.28
CA ASP A 140 2.08 11.79 -28.05
C ASP A 140 3.06 12.10 -26.91
N LYS A 141 2.55 12.56 -25.75
CA LYS A 141 3.33 12.88 -24.53
C LYS A 141 3.44 11.71 -23.55
N LEU A 142 2.76 10.61 -23.84
CA LEU A 142 2.72 9.41 -23.01
C LEU A 142 3.73 8.37 -23.49
N ASN A 143 4.40 7.72 -22.54
CA ASN A 143 5.16 6.52 -22.81
C ASN A 143 4.34 5.34 -22.32
N LEU A 144 3.89 4.48 -23.24
CA LEU A 144 3.18 3.26 -22.91
C LEU A 144 4.18 2.10 -22.82
N LEU A 145 4.13 1.36 -21.72
CA LEU A 145 4.98 0.20 -21.48
C LEU A 145 4.09 -1.04 -21.39
N ILE A 146 4.31 -2.00 -22.29
CA ILE A 146 3.57 -3.26 -22.36
C ILE A 146 4.49 -4.36 -21.84
N PHE A 147 4.19 -4.90 -20.66
CA PHE A 147 5.01 -5.92 -20.00
C PHE A 147 4.49 -7.34 -20.12
N VAL A 148 3.18 -7.50 -20.27
CA VAL A 148 2.51 -8.80 -20.36
C VAL A 148 1.25 -8.61 -21.19
N LEU A 149 0.98 -9.55 -22.09
CA LEU A 149 -0.32 -9.72 -22.72
C LEU A 149 -0.98 -10.95 -22.08
N GLU A 150 -1.83 -10.70 -21.09
CA GLU A 150 -2.69 -11.73 -20.52
C GLU A 150 -4.09 -11.52 -21.08
N ASN A 151 -4.54 -12.49 -21.87
CA ASN A 151 -5.88 -12.67 -22.42
C ASN A 151 -6.79 -11.41 -22.44
N LEU A 152 -6.80 -10.68 -23.57
CA LEU A 152 -8.00 -9.97 -24.01
C LEU A 152 -8.87 -11.01 -24.70
N ILE A 153 -10.13 -11.14 -24.29
CA ILE A 153 -11.13 -11.95 -24.99
C ILE A 153 -11.25 -11.40 -26.42
N ILE A 154 -10.56 -12.04 -27.37
CA ILE A 154 -10.85 -11.89 -28.79
C ILE A 154 -12.06 -12.78 -29.03
N LEU A 155 -13.23 -12.17 -28.90
CA LEU A 155 -14.49 -12.44 -29.59
C LEU A 155 -15.55 -11.54 -28.90
N ASN A 156 -15.76 -10.35 -29.48
CA ASN A 156 -16.87 -9.43 -29.21
C ASN A 156 -16.97 -8.75 -27.83
N GLY A 157 -15.88 -8.59 -27.08
CA GLY A 157 -15.88 -7.72 -25.91
C GLY A 157 -14.62 -7.84 -25.08
N ILE A 158 -13.78 -6.82 -25.14
CA ILE A 158 -12.64 -6.70 -24.22
C ILE A 158 -13.22 -6.49 -22.82
N ILE A 159 -12.86 -7.35 -21.87
CA ILE A 159 -13.21 -7.16 -20.46
C ILE A 159 -11.91 -6.85 -19.72
N VAL A 160 -11.76 -5.60 -19.27
CA VAL A 160 -10.65 -5.24 -18.38
C VAL A 160 -11.01 -5.71 -16.98
N LYS A 161 -10.29 -6.73 -16.50
CA LYS A 161 -10.52 -7.32 -15.18
C LYS A 161 -10.22 -6.33 -14.06
N LYS A 162 -9.16 -5.54 -14.20
CA LYS A 162 -8.69 -4.61 -13.17
C LYS A 162 -7.82 -3.48 -13.74
N VAL A 163 -8.08 -2.25 -13.33
CA VAL A 163 -7.18 -1.09 -13.55
C VAL A 163 -6.79 -0.51 -12.21
N ARG A 164 -5.52 -0.17 -12.04
CA ARG A 164 -5.02 0.56 -10.88
C ARG A 164 -4.31 1.81 -11.35
N VAL A 165 -4.65 2.93 -10.75
CA VAL A 165 -4.03 4.23 -11.02
C VAL A 165 -3.19 4.59 -9.82
N TYR A 166 -1.92 4.95 -10.08
CA TYR A 166 -0.96 5.33 -9.05
C TYR A 166 -0.51 6.76 -9.25
N GLN A 167 -0.39 7.51 -8.16
CA GLN A 167 0.31 8.79 -8.11
C GLN A 167 1.53 8.64 -7.21
N ALA A 168 2.73 8.72 -7.81
CA ALA A 168 3.99 8.33 -7.18
C ALA A 168 3.95 6.89 -6.62
N THR A 169 3.83 6.73 -5.31
CA THR A 169 3.79 5.42 -4.62
C THR A 169 2.40 5.03 -4.14
N GLN A 170 1.43 5.95 -4.19
CA GLN A 170 0.09 5.74 -3.63
C GLN A 170 -0.90 5.30 -4.71
N GLU A 171 -1.63 4.20 -4.45
CA GLU A 171 -2.78 3.81 -5.27
C GLU A 171 -3.90 4.83 -5.04
N VAL A 172 -4.22 5.61 -6.06
CA VAL A 172 -5.25 6.67 -5.98
C VAL A 172 -6.62 6.16 -6.41
N ALA A 173 -6.67 5.15 -7.26
CA ALA A 173 -7.92 4.55 -7.70
C ALA A 173 -7.73 3.10 -8.18
N MET A 174 -8.78 2.30 -8.02
CA MET A 174 -8.81 0.91 -8.44
C MET A 174 -10.20 0.54 -8.97
N PHE A 175 -10.24 0.05 -10.21
CA PHE A 175 -11.46 -0.29 -10.93
C PHE A 175 -11.45 -1.78 -11.25
N LYS A 176 -12.59 -2.47 -11.13
CA LYS A 176 -12.73 -3.92 -11.40
C LYS A 176 -13.93 -4.19 -12.31
N ASN A 177 -13.81 -5.24 -13.12
CA ASN A 177 -14.91 -5.93 -13.79
C ASN A 177 -15.92 -5.01 -14.52
N THR A 178 -15.43 -4.14 -15.39
CA THR A 178 -16.27 -3.35 -16.30
C THR A 178 -15.64 -3.32 -17.69
N SER A 179 -16.39 -2.86 -18.70
CA SER A 179 -15.80 -2.66 -20.03
C SER A 179 -14.66 -1.63 -19.94
N PRO A 180 -13.58 -1.74 -20.76
CA PRO A 180 -12.50 -0.77 -20.80
C PRO A 180 -13.02 0.67 -20.94
N ASN A 181 -14.06 0.84 -21.76
CA ASN A 181 -14.70 2.13 -22.01
C ASN A 181 -15.38 2.68 -20.75
N THR A 182 -16.16 1.85 -20.03
CA THR A 182 -16.82 2.27 -18.79
C THR A 182 -15.80 2.63 -17.70
N ILE A 183 -14.72 1.85 -17.57
CA ILE A 183 -13.65 2.15 -16.60
C ILE A 183 -12.97 3.47 -16.96
N TRP A 184 -12.67 3.68 -18.24
CA TRP A 184 -11.96 4.88 -18.67
C TRP A 184 -12.81 6.15 -18.53
N GLN A 185 -14.11 6.08 -18.86
CA GLN A 185 -15.06 7.16 -18.61
C GLN A 185 -15.16 7.51 -17.12
N GLN A 186 -15.08 6.52 -16.22
CA GLN A 186 -15.08 6.76 -14.77
C GLN A 186 -13.78 7.40 -14.27
N ILE A 187 -12.63 7.12 -14.92
CA ILE A 187 -11.34 7.72 -14.56
C ILE A 187 -11.35 9.21 -14.91
N GLY A 188 -11.83 9.60 -16.10
CA GLY A 188 -11.97 11.00 -16.51
C GLY A 188 -10.65 11.77 -16.70
N ILE A 189 -9.50 11.08 -16.70
CA ILE A 189 -8.16 11.64 -16.92
C ILE A 189 -7.68 11.21 -18.31
N LEU A 190 -6.94 12.08 -19.02
CA LEU A 190 -6.45 11.83 -20.38
C LEU A 190 -7.59 11.49 -21.37
N SER A 191 -8.74 12.17 -21.24
CA SER A 191 -9.96 11.96 -22.05
C SER A 191 -9.79 12.24 -23.53
N GLN A 192 -8.65 12.82 -23.94
CA GLN A 192 -8.31 13.04 -25.35
C GLN A 192 -7.88 11.77 -26.10
N TYR A 193 -7.54 10.69 -25.41
CA TYR A 193 -7.18 9.41 -26.04
C TYR A 193 -8.30 8.39 -25.89
N THR A 194 -8.43 7.52 -26.88
CA THR A 194 -9.33 6.36 -26.82
C THR A 194 -8.77 5.28 -25.90
N GLU A 195 -9.66 4.41 -25.42
CA GLU A 195 -9.27 3.26 -24.61
C GLU A 195 -8.32 2.33 -25.37
N LEU A 196 -8.55 2.11 -26.66
CA LEU A 196 -7.69 1.25 -27.48
C LEU A 196 -6.27 1.81 -27.59
N GLU A 197 -6.11 3.14 -27.67
CA GLU A 197 -4.80 3.79 -27.70
C GLU A 197 -4.08 3.67 -26.35
N LEU A 198 -4.78 3.91 -25.24
CA LEU A 198 -4.18 3.89 -23.89
C LEU A 198 -3.83 2.50 -23.39
N PHE A 199 -4.61 1.49 -23.76
CA PHE A 199 -4.25 0.09 -23.54
C PHE A 199 -3.26 -0.44 -24.59
N GLY A 200 -2.83 0.40 -25.54
CA GLY A 200 -1.88 0.09 -26.59
C GLY A 200 -2.38 -0.87 -27.66
N LEU A 201 -3.67 -1.22 -27.65
CA LEU A 201 -4.31 -2.15 -28.57
C LEU A 201 -4.45 -1.61 -29.99
N ALA A 202 -4.49 -0.28 -30.15
CA ALA A 202 -4.44 0.37 -31.44
C ALA A 202 -3.05 0.28 -32.10
N HIS A 203 -2.00 -0.05 -31.32
CA HIS A 203 -0.65 -0.13 -31.84
C HIS A 203 -0.41 -1.44 -32.61
N LYS A 204 0.08 -1.33 -33.84
CA LYS A 204 0.30 -2.47 -34.76
C LYS A 204 1.07 -3.62 -34.11
N ILE A 205 2.16 -3.34 -33.40
CA ILE A 205 2.99 -4.39 -32.76
C ILE A 205 2.22 -5.10 -31.64
N THR A 206 1.38 -4.39 -30.89
CA THR A 206 0.54 -5.01 -29.87
C THR A 206 -0.50 -5.92 -30.52
N TYR A 207 -1.13 -5.47 -31.60
CA TYR A 207 -2.07 -6.28 -32.36
C TYR A 207 -1.42 -7.54 -32.97
N GLU A 208 -0.26 -7.39 -33.60
CA GLU A 208 0.51 -8.50 -34.18
C GLU A 208 0.96 -9.49 -33.10
N ALA A 209 1.48 -8.99 -31.97
CA ALA A 209 1.88 -9.84 -30.85
C ALA A 209 0.71 -10.63 -30.24
N ILE A 210 -0.51 -10.09 -30.26
CA ILE A 210 -1.72 -10.81 -29.85
C ILE A 210 -2.07 -11.90 -30.89
N LYS A 211 -1.99 -11.60 -32.18
CA LYS A 211 -2.30 -12.55 -33.27
C LYS A 211 -1.32 -13.73 -33.32
N GLU A 212 -0.08 -13.53 -32.91
CA GLU A 212 0.94 -14.58 -32.85
C GLU A 212 0.76 -15.57 -31.70
N ILE A 213 -0.11 -15.29 -30.73
CA ILE A 213 -0.37 -16.23 -29.63
C ILE A 213 -1.11 -17.45 -30.21
N PRO A 214 -0.51 -18.65 -30.17
CA PRO A 214 -1.18 -19.84 -30.68
C PRO A 214 -2.42 -20.12 -29.84
N SER A 215 -3.54 -20.35 -30.52
CA SER A 215 -4.80 -20.78 -29.90
C SER A 215 -5.39 -21.95 -30.68
N CYS A 216 -6.16 -22.79 -30.01
CA CYS A 216 -6.89 -23.91 -30.61
C CYS A 216 -8.24 -24.09 -29.92
N THR A 217 -9.13 -24.87 -30.51
CA THR A 217 -10.42 -25.22 -29.90
C THR A 217 -10.35 -26.53 -29.14
N SER A 218 -11.44 -26.90 -28.46
CA SER A 218 -11.57 -28.21 -27.80
C SER A 218 -11.56 -29.39 -28.78
N LEU A 219 -11.80 -29.15 -30.07
CA LEU A 219 -11.71 -30.14 -31.14
C LEU A 219 -10.26 -30.40 -31.58
N ASP A 220 -9.36 -29.45 -31.33
CA ASP A 220 -7.98 -29.48 -31.82
C ASP A 220 -6.99 -30.13 -30.84
N TRP A 221 -7.45 -30.65 -29.69
CA TRP A 221 -6.56 -31.18 -28.63
C TRP A 221 -5.71 -32.39 -29.06
N ASN A 222 -6.03 -33.02 -30.18
CA ASN A 222 -5.25 -34.11 -30.76
C ASN A 222 -4.38 -33.67 -31.96
N ASN A 223 -4.36 -32.37 -32.28
CA ASN A 223 -3.67 -31.80 -33.44
C ASN A 223 -2.30 -31.20 -33.03
N GLU A 224 -1.38 -31.06 -33.99
CA GLU A 224 -0.08 -30.40 -33.81
C GLU A 224 -0.21 -28.95 -33.35
N ILE A 225 -1.33 -28.30 -33.65
CA ILE A 225 -1.64 -26.93 -33.17
C ILE A 225 -1.65 -26.90 -31.63
N PHE A 226 -2.25 -27.90 -30.99
CA PHE A 226 -2.32 -27.98 -29.53
C PHE A 226 -0.94 -28.10 -28.88
N GLU A 227 -0.01 -28.82 -29.52
CA GLU A 227 1.38 -28.88 -29.07
C GLU A 227 2.02 -27.49 -29.12
N LYS A 228 1.78 -26.68 -30.15
CA LYS A 228 2.29 -25.29 -30.21
C LYS A 228 1.73 -24.42 -29.09
N VAL A 229 0.42 -24.53 -28.80
CA VAL A 229 -0.24 -23.83 -27.68
C VAL A 229 0.38 -24.25 -26.33
N PHE A 230 0.58 -25.57 -26.15
CA PHE A 230 1.23 -26.11 -24.96
C PHE A 230 2.67 -25.60 -24.79
N GLN A 231 3.46 -25.63 -25.87
CA GLN A 231 4.85 -25.19 -25.82
C GLN A 231 4.97 -23.71 -25.47
N TYR A 232 4.03 -22.89 -25.93
CA TYR A 232 3.98 -21.47 -25.61
C TYR A 232 3.65 -21.23 -24.13
N HIS A 233 2.64 -21.90 -23.56
CA HIS A 233 2.16 -21.61 -22.21
C HIS A 233 2.88 -22.39 -21.08
N LEU A 234 3.26 -23.64 -21.29
CA LEU A 234 3.64 -24.56 -20.20
C LEU A 234 5.04 -25.16 -20.29
N LYS A 235 5.65 -25.29 -21.48
CA LYS A 235 6.95 -26.00 -21.65
C LYS A 235 8.10 -25.44 -20.80
N ARG A 236 8.07 -24.15 -20.44
CA ARG A 236 9.08 -23.51 -19.57
C ARG A 236 8.68 -23.42 -18.09
N ARG A 237 7.48 -23.88 -17.74
CA ARG A 237 6.85 -23.60 -16.43
C ARG A 237 6.41 -24.84 -15.65
N LEU A 238 6.31 -26.01 -16.29
CA LEU A 238 5.98 -27.26 -15.62
C LEU A 238 7.23 -28.08 -15.29
N SER A 239 7.13 -28.82 -14.19
CA SER A 239 8.05 -29.94 -13.93
C SER A 239 8.01 -30.94 -15.10
N PRO A 240 9.18 -31.45 -15.56
CA PRO A 240 9.27 -32.30 -16.75
C PRO A 240 8.47 -33.62 -16.67
N ASN A 241 8.03 -34.00 -15.46
CA ASN A 241 7.34 -35.26 -15.19
C ASN A 241 5.80 -35.17 -15.23
N ILE A 242 5.20 -34.00 -15.49
CA ILE A 242 3.74 -33.84 -15.48
C ILE A 242 3.15 -34.27 -16.83
N ASN A 243 2.32 -35.31 -16.81
CA ASN A 243 1.63 -35.81 -18.00
C ASN A 243 0.37 -34.99 -18.32
N TRP A 244 0.58 -33.79 -18.85
CA TRP A 244 -0.47 -32.85 -19.23
C TRP A 244 -1.42 -33.40 -20.30
N ARG A 245 -0.96 -34.24 -21.25
CA ARG A 245 -1.85 -34.84 -22.26
C ARG A 245 -2.95 -35.69 -21.62
N LYS A 246 -2.61 -36.39 -20.53
CA LYS A 246 -3.57 -37.19 -19.75
C LYS A 246 -4.74 -36.33 -19.25
N PHE A 247 -4.49 -35.08 -18.84
CA PHE A 247 -5.54 -34.16 -18.39
C PHE A 247 -6.60 -33.97 -19.48
N PHE A 248 -6.18 -33.54 -20.68
CA PHE A 248 -7.08 -33.22 -21.79
C PHE A 248 -7.75 -34.46 -22.39
N ILE A 249 -7.01 -35.57 -22.53
CA ILE A 249 -7.57 -36.85 -22.97
C ILE A 249 -8.61 -37.37 -21.98
N SER A 250 -8.38 -37.20 -20.68
CA SER A 250 -9.34 -37.64 -19.67
C SER A 250 -10.59 -36.75 -19.63
N TRP A 251 -10.44 -35.45 -19.90
CA TRP A 251 -11.55 -34.50 -19.92
C TRP A 251 -12.38 -34.62 -21.20
N SER A 252 -11.78 -34.87 -22.36
CA SER A 252 -12.54 -35.10 -23.61
C SER A 252 -13.50 -36.29 -23.52
N LYS A 253 -13.17 -37.29 -22.69
CA LYS A 253 -14.00 -38.48 -22.39
C LYS A 253 -15.04 -38.26 -21.29
N GLN A 254 -15.07 -37.09 -20.66
CA GLN A 254 -15.98 -36.74 -19.55
C GLN A 254 -16.93 -35.61 -19.97
N ASN A 255 -17.76 -35.19 -19.01
CA ASN A 255 -18.66 -34.05 -19.16
C ASN A 255 -17.90 -32.78 -19.58
N HIS A 256 -18.63 -31.85 -20.19
CA HIS A 256 -18.05 -30.58 -20.67
C HIS A 256 -17.43 -29.75 -19.55
N ILE A 257 -17.94 -29.90 -18.32
CA ILE A 257 -17.58 -29.14 -17.14
C ILE A 257 -16.65 -29.95 -16.24
N ILE A 258 -15.61 -29.30 -15.70
CA ILE A 258 -14.73 -29.84 -14.64
C ILE A 258 -14.56 -28.83 -13.50
N GLU A 259 -14.19 -29.33 -12.33
CA GLU A 259 -13.53 -28.54 -11.28
C GLU A 259 -12.01 -28.64 -11.48
N LEU A 260 -11.36 -27.50 -11.68
CA LEU A 260 -9.98 -27.41 -12.14
C LEU A 260 -8.99 -27.99 -11.12
N HIS A 261 -9.18 -27.73 -9.82
CA HIS A 261 -8.21 -28.13 -8.80
C HIS A 261 -8.16 -29.64 -8.63
N GLN A 262 -9.31 -30.27 -8.54
CA GLN A 262 -9.45 -31.71 -8.46
C GLN A 262 -8.88 -32.39 -9.70
N LYS A 263 -9.17 -31.83 -10.88
CA LYS A 263 -8.68 -32.40 -12.13
C LYS A 263 -7.16 -32.31 -12.27
N LEU A 264 -6.55 -31.22 -11.81
CA LEU A 264 -5.09 -31.11 -11.76
C LEU A 264 -4.50 -32.03 -10.68
N LYS A 265 -5.13 -32.22 -9.52
CA LYS A 265 -4.67 -33.20 -8.51
C LYS A 265 -4.55 -34.63 -9.05
N GLU A 266 -5.27 -35.00 -10.12
CA GLU A 266 -5.15 -36.33 -10.76
C GLU A 266 -3.85 -36.53 -11.55
N ILE A 267 -3.18 -35.45 -11.98
CA ILE A 267 -1.95 -35.50 -12.79
C ILE A 267 -0.68 -35.09 -12.01
N TYR A 268 -0.84 -34.50 -10.82
CA TYR A 268 0.26 -34.16 -9.93
C TYR A 268 0.48 -35.26 -8.89
N SER A 269 1.73 -35.47 -8.47
CA SER A 269 2.04 -36.38 -7.36
C SER A 269 1.51 -35.81 -6.04
N LYS A 270 1.14 -36.67 -5.07
CA LYS A 270 0.53 -36.26 -3.78
C LYS A 270 1.35 -35.24 -2.97
N GLU A 271 2.66 -35.17 -3.23
CA GLU A 271 3.63 -34.33 -2.51
C GLU A 271 3.94 -33.00 -3.24
N GLN A 272 3.46 -32.80 -4.48
CA GLN A 272 3.77 -31.61 -5.26
C GLN A 272 2.77 -30.48 -4.99
N VAL A 273 3.29 -29.33 -4.56
CA VAL A 273 2.52 -28.08 -4.42
C VAL A 273 2.58 -27.32 -5.73
N ILE A 274 1.42 -26.97 -6.28
CA ILE A 274 1.32 -26.16 -7.50
C ILE A 274 1.54 -24.68 -7.13
N GLU A 275 2.60 -24.07 -7.64
CA GLU A 275 2.91 -22.66 -7.38
C GLU A 275 1.93 -21.71 -8.11
N GLU A 276 1.79 -20.48 -7.62
CA GLU A 276 0.90 -19.49 -8.24
C GLU A 276 1.23 -19.23 -9.71
N ARG A 277 2.52 -19.28 -10.08
CA ARG A 277 2.97 -19.13 -11.47
C ARG A 277 2.49 -20.28 -12.37
N GLU A 278 2.48 -21.50 -11.86
CA GLU A 278 1.97 -22.69 -12.58
C GLU A 278 0.45 -22.61 -12.73
N TRP A 279 -0.27 -22.17 -11.69
CA TRP A 279 -1.71 -21.93 -11.76
C TRP A 279 -2.10 -20.94 -12.87
N ARG A 280 -1.36 -19.83 -12.99
CA ARG A 280 -1.59 -18.85 -14.05
C ARG A 280 -1.30 -19.44 -15.43
N ALA A 281 -0.28 -20.28 -15.55
CA ALA A 281 0.07 -20.96 -16.80
C ALA A 281 -1.02 -21.95 -17.24
N TRP A 282 -1.58 -22.74 -16.32
CA TRP A 282 -2.71 -23.64 -16.60
C TRP A 282 -3.94 -22.89 -17.07
N LYS A 283 -4.33 -21.81 -16.38
CA LYS A 283 -5.50 -20.99 -16.77
C LYS A 283 -5.30 -20.32 -18.13
N ALA A 284 -4.08 -19.86 -18.42
CA ALA A 284 -3.74 -19.31 -19.72
C ALA A 284 -3.88 -20.36 -20.83
N LEU A 285 -3.31 -21.56 -20.63
CA LEU A 285 -3.45 -22.67 -21.56
C LEU A 285 -4.92 -22.99 -21.82
N LEU A 286 -5.72 -23.22 -20.77
CA LEU A 286 -7.13 -23.59 -20.91
C LEU A 286 -7.91 -22.61 -21.79
N ASN A 287 -7.73 -21.31 -21.56
CA ASN A 287 -8.34 -20.28 -22.39
C ASN A 287 -7.93 -20.39 -23.87
N HIS A 288 -6.63 -20.55 -24.14
CA HIS A 288 -6.11 -20.67 -25.50
C HIS A 288 -6.40 -22.03 -26.14
N CYS A 289 -6.97 -22.97 -25.39
CA CYS A 289 -7.42 -24.28 -25.86
C CYS A 289 -8.95 -24.35 -26.01
N GLY A 290 -9.63 -23.21 -26.02
CA GLY A 290 -11.07 -23.11 -26.23
C GLY A 290 -11.91 -23.44 -24.98
N CYS A 291 -11.32 -23.41 -23.79
CA CYS A 291 -12.04 -23.58 -22.53
C CYS A 291 -12.42 -22.23 -21.94
N THR A 292 -13.54 -22.18 -21.22
CA THR A 292 -14.02 -20.98 -20.56
C THR A 292 -14.24 -21.22 -19.07
N GLU A 293 -13.80 -20.28 -18.24
CA GLU A 293 -14.13 -20.26 -16.81
C GLU A 293 -15.61 -19.91 -16.61
N ILE A 294 -16.36 -20.79 -15.96
CA ILE A 294 -17.80 -20.65 -15.71
C ILE A 294 -18.15 -20.64 -14.22
N THR A 295 -17.14 -20.43 -13.35
CA THR A 295 -17.31 -20.30 -11.90
C THR A 295 -18.44 -19.31 -11.59
N PRO A 296 -19.51 -19.72 -10.88
CA PRO A 296 -20.67 -18.87 -10.68
C PRO A 296 -20.49 -17.84 -9.55
N TYR A 297 -19.46 -17.97 -8.73
CA TYR A 297 -19.20 -17.18 -7.52
C TYR A 297 -17.82 -16.50 -7.54
N SER A 298 -17.60 -15.58 -6.59
CA SER A 298 -16.33 -14.86 -6.41
C SER A 298 -15.30 -15.68 -5.63
N LYS A 299 -14.01 -15.36 -5.80
CA LYS A 299 -12.89 -15.99 -5.07
C LYS A 299 -12.93 -15.75 -3.56
N GLU A 300 -13.67 -14.75 -3.10
CA GLU A 300 -13.88 -14.48 -1.67
C GLU A 300 -14.85 -15.50 -1.03
N GLN A 301 -15.64 -16.20 -1.87
CA GLN A 301 -16.66 -17.14 -1.44
C GLN A 301 -16.19 -18.59 -1.49
N SER A 302 -15.31 -18.94 -2.43
CA SER A 302 -14.81 -20.30 -2.61
C SER A 302 -13.58 -20.33 -3.51
N ASP A 303 -12.67 -21.24 -3.21
CA ASP A 303 -11.44 -21.50 -3.98
C ASP A 303 -11.67 -22.43 -5.18
N PHE A 304 -12.83 -23.09 -5.27
CA PHE A 304 -13.15 -23.97 -6.39
C PHE A 304 -13.32 -23.17 -7.69
N GLU A 305 -12.78 -23.70 -8.79
CA GLU A 305 -12.83 -23.05 -10.10
C GLU A 305 -13.40 -24.02 -11.13
N PHE A 306 -14.49 -23.61 -11.79
CA PHE A 306 -15.18 -24.44 -12.78
C PHE A 306 -14.88 -23.97 -14.19
N TRP A 307 -14.55 -24.93 -15.06
CA TRP A 307 -14.21 -24.68 -16.45
C TRP A 307 -15.02 -25.57 -17.37
N THR A 308 -15.39 -25.06 -18.53
CA THR A 308 -16.06 -25.83 -19.59
C THR A 308 -15.30 -25.79 -20.90
N ARG A 309 -15.40 -26.89 -21.66
CA ARG A 309 -14.96 -27.02 -23.05
C ARG A 309 -16.09 -26.84 -24.08
N SER A 310 -17.29 -26.48 -23.62
CA SER A 310 -18.48 -26.28 -24.46
C SER A 310 -18.37 -25.03 -25.33
N GLU A 311 -18.87 -25.10 -26.57
CA GLU A 311 -19.00 -23.94 -27.46
C GLU A 311 -20.00 -22.90 -26.93
N ASN A 312 -20.92 -23.31 -26.04
CA ASN A 312 -21.83 -22.40 -25.36
C ASN A 312 -21.61 -22.42 -23.83
N PRO A 313 -20.63 -21.64 -23.32
CA PRO A 313 -20.34 -21.58 -21.89
C PRO A 313 -21.49 -21.03 -21.04
N ASN A 314 -22.35 -20.18 -21.61
CA ASN A 314 -23.47 -19.58 -20.90
C ASN A 314 -24.53 -20.63 -20.52
N TYR A 315 -24.76 -21.61 -21.40
CA TYR A 315 -25.65 -22.72 -21.12
C TYR A 315 -25.13 -23.55 -19.95
N ASP A 316 -23.85 -23.92 -19.97
CA ASP A 316 -23.21 -24.68 -18.89
C ASP A 316 -23.19 -23.89 -17.57
N LYS A 317 -22.97 -22.58 -17.63
CA LYS A 317 -23.03 -21.69 -16.46
C LYS A 317 -24.44 -21.62 -15.88
N ALA A 318 -25.48 -21.57 -16.72
CA ALA A 318 -26.88 -21.61 -16.29
C ALA A 318 -27.25 -22.99 -15.71
N ILE A 319 -26.74 -24.07 -16.31
CA ILE A 319 -26.84 -25.43 -15.79
C ILE A 319 -26.21 -25.51 -14.41
N LEU A 320 -24.98 -25.03 -14.18
CA LEU A 320 -24.36 -25.06 -12.85
C LEU A 320 -25.18 -24.32 -11.81
N LYS A 321 -25.73 -23.15 -12.17
CA LYS A 321 -26.64 -22.40 -11.30
C LYS A 321 -27.93 -23.18 -10.98
N THR A 322 -28.46 -23.92 -11.95
CA THR A 322 -29.74 -24.63 -11.82
C THR A 322 -29.59 -26.02 -11.16
N LEU A 323 -28.56 -26.79 -11.54
CA LEU A 323 -28.22 -28.11 -11.02
C LEU A 323 -27.94 -28.08 -9.52
N ALA A 324 -27.31 -27.01 -9.04
CA ALA A 324 -27.12 -26.78 -7.61
C ALA A 324 -28.45 -26.98 -6.85
N ASN A 325 -29.59 -26.56 -7.42
CA ASN A 325 -30.87 -26.57 -6.70
C ASN A 325 -31.75 -27.81 -6.94
N LYS A 326 -31.52 -28.63 -7.98
CA LYS A 326 -32.48 -29.67 -8.42
C LYS A 326 -32.13 -31.14 -8.14
N PHE A 327 -30.87 -31.48 -7.85
CA PHE A 327 -30.42 -32.87 -7.69
C PHE A 327 -29.96 -33.15 -6.25
N THR A 328 -29.85 -34.41 -5.82
CA THR A 328 -29.23 -34.73 -4.51
C THR A 328 -27.70 -34.59 -4.55
N TYR A 329 -27.05 -34.43 -3.40
CA TYR A 329 -25.57 -34.31 -3.34
C TYR A 329 -24.87 -35.50 -4.00
N ASN A 330 -25.38 -36.72 -3.77
CA ASN A 330 -24.81 -37.95 -4.29
C ASN A 330 -24.93 -38.05 -5.82
N GLU A 331 -26.05 -37.61 -6.40
CA GLU A 331 -26.25 -37.62 -7.86
C GLU A 331 -25.35 -36.62 -8.57
N ILE A 332 -25.17 -35.42 -8.00
CA ILE A 332 -24.28 -34.39 -8.59
C ILE A 332 -22.83 -34.87 -8.50
N GLN A 333 -22.42 -35.43 -7.36
CA GLN A 333 -21.08 -35.97 -7.17
C GLN A 333 -20.80 -37.14 -8.13
N ALA A 334 -21.74 -38.07 -8.29
CA ALA A 334 -21.55 -39.22 -9.18
C ALA A 334 -21.45 -38.80 -10.65
N ASN A 335 -22.27 -37.84 -11.10
CA ASN A 335 -22.33 -37.42 -12.49
C ASN A 335 -21.21 -36.43 -12.88
N LEU A 336 -20.90 -35.46 -12.03
CA LEU A 336 -19.90 -34.43 -12.32
C LEU A 336 -18.51 -34.76 -11.76
N LYS A 337 -18.40 -35.80 -10.91
CA LYS A 337 -17.16 -36.18 -10.22
C LYS A 337 -16.54 -35.04 -9.39
N VAL A 338 -17.37 -34.20 -8.76
CA VAL A 338 -16.95 -33.03 -7.98
C VAL A 338 -17.04 -33.28 -6.46
N SER A 339 -16.32 -32.48 -5.66
CA SER A 339 -16.37 -32.58 -4.20
C SER A 339 -17.71 -32.13 -3.60
N THR A 340 -18.06 -32.68 -2.43
CA THR A 340 -19.28 -32.32 -1.69
C THR A 340 -19.30 -30.84 -1.28
N ASP A 341 -18.14 -30.29 -0.92
CA ASP A 341 -17.99 -28.87 -0.55
C ASP A 341 -18.31 -27.95 -1.74
N ALA A 342 -17.82 -28.28 -2.93
CA ALA A 342 -18.07 -27.50 -4.14
C ALA A 342 -19.57 -27.46 -4.49
N ILE A 343 -20.27 -28.57 -4.28
CA ILE A 343 -21.73 -28.64 -4.43
C ILE A 343 -22.42 -27.74 -3.39
N THR A 344 -21.99 -27.82 -2.13
CA THR A 344 -22.58 -27.06 -1.00
C THR A 344 -22.49 -25.55 -1.24
N TYR A 345 -21.32 -25.05 -1.66
CA TYR A 345 -21.14 -23.64 -1.98
C TYR A 345 -21.97 -23.21 -3.19
N ALA A 346 -22.05 -24.03 -4.24
CA ALA A 346 -22.88 -23.72 -5.41
C ALA A 346 -24.37 -23.58 -5.03
N ARG A 347 -24.88 -24.40 -4.10
CA ARG A 347 -26.25 -24.28 -3.57
C ARG A 347 -26.48 -23.00 -2.81
N HIS A 348 -25.61 -22.68 -1.85
CA HIS A 348 -25.71 -21.44 -1.09
C HIS A 348 -25.68 -20.23 -2.00
N PHE A 349 -24.86 -20.24 -3.04
CA PHE A 349 -24.82 -19.16 -4.01
C PHE A 349 -26.11 -19.07 -4.84
N ALA A 350 -26.60 -20.19 -5.38
CA ALA A 350 -27.83 -20.23 -6.16
C ALA A 350 -29.06 -19.83 -5.32
N GLN A 351 -29.08 -20.15 -4.02
CA GLN A 351 -30.11 -19.71 -3.09
C GLN A 351 -30.04 -18.21 -2.76
N ASN A 352 -28.84 -17.61 -2.77
CA ASN A 352 -28.66 -16.19 -2.44
C ASN A 352 -28.74 -15.25 -3.65
N TYR A 353 -28.41 -15.75 -4.85
CA TYR A 353 -28.20 -14.93 -6.06
C TYR A 353 -28.83 -15.52 -7.34
N GLY A 354 -29.61 -16.61 -7.23
CA GLY A 354 -30.32 -17.24 -8.34
C GLY A 354 -31.67 -16.59 -8.68
N PRO A 355 -32.33 -17.02 -9.77
CA PRO A 355 -33.62 -16.45 -10.22
C PRO A 355 -34.74 -16.55 -9.17
N ASP A 356 -34.66 -17.56 -8.30
CA ASP A 356 -35.58 -17.78 -7.17
C ASP A 356 -34.91 -17.50 -5.80
N GLY A 357 -33.72 -16.92 -5.81
CA GLY A 357 -32.93 -16.69 -4.60
C GLY A 357 -33.44 -15.48 -3.84
N HIS A 358 -33.75 -15.66 -2.56
CA HIS A 358 -33.94 -14.53 -1.65
C HIS A 358 -32.57 -14.10 -1.16
N GLN A 359 -32.14 -12.91 -1.58
CA GLN A 359 -31.05 -12.22 -0.91
C GLN A 359 -31.51 -12.09 0.55
N TRP A 360 -30.91 -12.85 1.46
CA TRP A 360 -31.13 -12.62 2.88
C TRP A 360 -30.59 -11.22 3.13
N GLU A 361 -31.47 -10.23 3.20
CA GLU A 361 -31.17 -9.07 4.03
C GLU A 361 -30.81 -9.68 5.37
N LYS A 362 -29.52 -9.60 5.71
CA LYS A 362 -28.99 -10.01 7.01
C LYS A 362 -30.05 -9.57 8.02
N PRO A 363 -30.67 -10.47 8.80
CA PRO A 363 -31.67 -10.02 9.75
C PRO A 363 -30.97 -8.95 10.57
N ILE A 364 -31.47 -7.72 10.48
CA ILE A 364 -31.03 -6.67 11.39
C ILE A 364 -31.67 -7.08 12.71
N ILE A 365 -31.04 -8.04 13.38
CA ILE A 365 -31.29 -8.27 14.78
C ILE A 365 -30.73 -7.01 15.44
N LYS A 366 -31.61 -6.03 15.63
CA LYS A 366 -31.36 -4.94 16.56
C LYS A 366 -31.40 -5.56 17.95
N HIS A 367 -30.32 -6.21 18.33
CA HIS A 367 -29.97 -6.21 19.74
C HIS A 367 -29.66 -4.75 20.07
N GLU A 368 -30.45 -4.13 20.94
CA GLU A 368 -29.91 -3.00 21.69
C GLU A 368 -28.64 -3.52 22.36
N LYS A 369 -27.48 -3.05 21.89
CA LYS A 369 -26.15 -3.52 22.34
C LYS A 369 -25.93 -3.32 23.85
N MET A 370 -26.84 -2.64 24.53
CA MET A 370 -26.72 -2.20 25.90
C MET A 370 -28.11 -2.04 26.52
N ASP A 371 -28.27 -2.57 27.73
CA ASP A 371 -29.46 -2.34 28.58
C ASP A 371 -29.73 -0.82 28.72
N PRO A 372 -30.97 -0.35 28.51
CA PRO A 372 -31.34 1.06 28.64
C PRO A 372 -30.87 1.71 29.94
N LYS A 373 -30.93 1.00 31.09
CA LYS A 373 -30.45 1.52 32.38
C LYS A 373 -28.95 1.79 32.37
N LYS A 374 -28.18 0.92 31.72
CA LYS A 374 -26.72 1.06 31.61
C LYS A 374 -26.32 2.17 30.64
N LYS A 375 -27.14 2.41 29.62
CA LYS A 375 -26.97 3.55 28.71
C LYS A 375 -27.23 4.89 29.42
N GLU A 376 -28.28 4.96 30.24
CA GLU A 376 -28.61 6.15 31.04
C GLU A 376 -27.48 6.49 32.04
N GLN A 377 -26.87 5.49 32.68
CA GLN A 377 -25.71 5.68 33.57
C GLN A 377 -24.52 6.33 32.84
N LEU A 378 -24.22 5.89 31.61
CA LEU A 378 -23.16 6.50 30.79
C LEU A 378 -23.50 7.94 30.42
N GLU A 379 -24.73 8.20 29.97
CA GLU A 379 -25.16 9.55 29.59
C GLU A 379 -25.11 10.52 30.78
N LYS A 380 -25.57 10.10 31.96
CA LYS A 380 -25.51 10.89 33.19
C LYS A 380 -24.06 11.22 33.58
N PHE A 381 -23.14 10.26 33.47
CA PHE A 381 -21.73 10.49 33.78
C PHE A 381 -21.07 11.50 32.83
N PHE A 382 -21.40 11.46 31.53
CA PHE A 382 -20.88 12.38 30.51
C PHE A 382 -21.67 13.69 30.36
N GLN A 383 -22.62 13.97 31.26
CA GLN A 383 -23.22 15.31 31.41
C GLN A 383 -22.52 16.14 32.48
N ASP A 384 -21.68 15.53 33.31
CA ASP A 384 -20.96 16.23 34.37
C ASP A 384 -19.84 17.12 33.79
N LYS A 385 -19.89 18.41 34.14
CA LYS A 385 -18.91 19.42 33.74
C LYS A 385 -17.50 19.17 34.31
N ALA A 386 -17.38 18.36 35.37
CA ALA A 386 -16.10 17.91 35.90
C ALA A 386 -15.44 16.82 35.02
N VAL A 387 -16.24 16.12 34.21
CA VAL A 387 -15.82 14.97 33.39
C VAL A 387 -15.61 15.40 31.93
N VAL A 388 -16.51 16.22 31.38
CA VAL A 388 -16.44 16.70 29.99
C VAL A 388 -16.88 18.15 29.82
N ILE A 389 -16.39 18.78 28.75
CA ILE A 389 -16.88 20.07 28.26
C ILE A 389 -17.71 19.81 27.00
N MET A 390 -18.98 20.24 26.98
CA MET A 390 -19.81 20.14 25.78
C MET A 390 -19.48 21.29 24.83
N SER A 391 -19.27 20.99 23.55
CA SER A 391 -19.14 22.03 22.54
C SER A 391 -20.45 22.77 22.35
N SER A 392 -20.40 24.10 22.29
CA SER A 392 -21.56 24.94 21.98
C SER A 392 -21.82 25.12 20.47
N TYR A 393 -20.90 24.66 19.60
CA TYR A 393 -20.95 24.92 18.15
C TYR A 393 -20.47 23.78 17.26
N LYS A 394 -19.77 22.76 17.80
CA LYS A 394 -19.44 21.53 17.06
C LYS A 394 -20.41 20.43 17.43
N THR A 395 -21.12 19.93 16.42
CA THR A 395 -21.93 18.73 16.50
C THR A 395 -21.27 17.59 15.73
N ASP A 396 -21.51 16.37 16.19
CA ASP A 396 -21.08 15.17 15.49
C ASP A 396 -21.99 14.93 14.27
N ASN A 397 -21.41 14.86 13.07
CA ASN A 397 -22.16 14.82 11.81
C ASN A 397 -23.10 13.60 11.67
N SER A 398 -22.88 12.52 12.43
CA SER A 398 -23.72 11.31 12.35
C SER A 398 -24.85 11.29 13.38
N THR A 399 -24.69 11.94 14.53
CA THR A 399 -25.69 11.95 15.62
C THR A 399 -26.38 13.30 15.81
N ASN A 400 -25.84 14.37 15.20
CA ASN A 400 -26.24 15.76 15.39
C ASN A 400 -26.23 16.23 16.86
N GLN A 401 -25.49 15.54 17.73
CA GLN A 401 -25.33 15.86 19.14
C GLN A 401 -24.01 16.63 19.38
N PRO A 402 -23.91 17.43 20.46
CA PRO A 402 -22.68 18.16 20.78
C PRO A 402 -21.47 17.24 20.94
N VAL A 403 -20.33 17.67 20.42
CA VAL A 403 -19.03 17.02 20.67
C VAL A 403 -18.63 17.26 22.14
N HIS A 404 -18.26 16.21 22.86
CA HIS A 404 -17.79 16.26 24.23
C HIS A 404 -16.26 16.21 24.29
N TYR A 405 -15.65 17.20 24.95
CA TYR A 405 -14.21 17.24 25.20
C TYR A 405 -13.88 16.60 26.54
N LEU A 406 -13.11 15.52 26.52
CA LEU A 406 -12.73 14.74 27.71
C LEU A 406 -11.64 15.46 28.51
N LYS A 407 -11.91 15.82 29.76
CA LYS A 407 -10.94 16.53 30.65
C LYS A 407 -9.79 15.66 31.14
N ASN A 408 -9.95 14.34 31.11
CA ASN A 408 -8.99 13.38 31.65
C ASN A 408 -8.72 12.21 30.68
N THR A 409 -7.71 11.41 30.96
CA THR A 409 -7.43 10.20 30.17
C THR A 409 -8.56 9.19 30.28
N LYS A 410 -8.77 8.40 29.23
CA LYS A 410 -9.78 7.31 29.21
C LYS A 410 -9.69 6.41 30.45
N GLN A 411 -8.47 6.13 30.93
CA GLN A 411 -8.25 5.27 32.10
C GLN A 411 -8.69 5.93 33.42
N VAL A 412 -8.38 7.21 33.62
CA VAL A 412 -8.84 7.96 34.81
C VAL A 412 -10.37 8.09 34.80
N LEU A 413 -10.95 8.37 33.63
CA LEU A 413 -12.40 8.46 33.45
C LEU A 413 -13.09 7.11 33.72
N TRP A 414 -12.49 6.00 33.29
CA TRP A 414 -12.99 4.67 33.59
C TRP A 414 -12.99 4.39 35.10
N ASN A 415 -11.89 4.71 35.80
CA ASN A 415 -11.82 4.49 37.25
C ASN A 415 -12.90 5.29 37.99
N LYS A 416 -13.07 6.58 37.66
CA LYS A 416 -14.13 7.43 38.23
C LYS A 416 -15.53 6.90 37.91
N PHE A 417 -15.75 6.41 36.69
CA PHE A 417 -17.03 5.81 36.31
C PHE A 417 -17.32 4.54 37.10
N HIS A 418 -16.33 3.66 37.26
CA HIS A 418 -16.49 2.40 37.99
C HIS A 418 -16.71 2.61 39.49
N GLU A 419 -16.06 3.61 40.08
CA GLU A 419 -16.33 4.03 41.47
C GLU A 419 -17.76 4.55 41.63
N THR A 420 -18.25 5.34 40.67
CA THR A 420 -19.60 5.92 40.71
C THR A 420 -20.70 4.88 40.41
N PHE A 421 -20.41 3.92 39.53
CA PHE A 421 -21.33 2.87 39.09
C PHE A 421 -20.66 1.48 39.08
N PRO A 422 -20.49 0.82 40.25
CA PRO A 422 -19.80 -0.46 40.37
C PRO A 422 -20.42 -1.59 39.53
N ASP A 423 -21.76 -1.66 39.48
CA ASP A 423 -22.53 -2.64 38.70
C ASP A 423 -22.89 -2.18 37.28
N GLY A 424 -22.24 -1.11 36.81
CA GLY A 424 -22.54 -0.43 35.54
C GLY A 424 -22.08 -1.20 34.29
N VAL A 425 -21.59 -0.46 33.30
CA VAL A 425 -21.03 -1.06 32.09
C VAL A 425 -19.63 -1.63 32.34
N LYS A 426 -19.29 -2.70 31.61
CA LYS A 426 -17.92 -3.26 31.64
C LYS A 426 -16.95 -2.31 30.94
N ARG A 427 -15.66 -2.38 31.32
CA ARG A 427 -14.58 -1.54 30.78
C ARG A 427 -14.52 -1.49 29.24
N THR A 428 -14.71 -2.64 28.60
CA THR A 428 -14.71 -2.75 27.13
C THR A 428 -15.88 -1.98 26.50
N SER A 429 -17.06 -2.06 27.10
CA SER A 429 -18.25 -1.33 26.68
C SER A 429 -18.12 0.18 26.93
N PHE A 430 -17.50 0.59 28.04
CA PHE A 430 -17.20 1.99 28.33
C PHE A 430 -16.27 2.60 27.27
N TYR A 431 -15.17 1.91 26.93
CA TYR A 431 -14.28 2.38 25.85
C TYR A 431 -14.93 2.31 24.47
N GLY A 432 -15.78 1.32 24.21
CA GLY A 432 -16.59 1.26 23.00
C GLY A 432 -17.58 2.43 22.89
N TYR A 433 -18.15 2.91 24.00
CA TYR A 433 -19.01 4.09 24.02
C TYR A 433 -18.25 5.38 23.66
N LEU A 434 -16.95 5.44 24.01
CA LEU A 434 -16.05 6.53 23.66
C LEU A 434 -15.43 6.40 22.26
N GLN A 435 -15.80 5.39 21.46
CA GLN A 435 -15.35 5.25 20.07
C GLN A 435 -16.30 5.99 19.13
N GLY A 436 -15.80 7.04 18.46
CA GLY A 436 -16.55 7.87 17.52
C GLY A 436 -16.08 9.33 17.56
N ASN A 437 -16.54 10.15 16.61
CA ASN A 437 -16.12 11.54 16.50
C ASN A 437 -16.78 12.46 17.56
N ARG A 438 -17.74 11.93 18.34
CA ARG A 438 -18.45 12.65 19.40
C ARG A 438 -17.61 12.91 20.66
N PHE A 439 -16.61 12.08 20.98
CA PHE A 439 -15.76 12.26 22.18
C PHE A 439 -14.32 12.56 21.77
N VAL A 440 -13.88 13.79 22.00
CA VAL A 440 -12.56 14.29 21.60
C VAL A 440 -11.72 14.56 22.84
N TYR A 441 -10.43 14.22 22.82
CA TYR A 441 -9.54 14.58 23.92
C TYR A 441 -9.31 16.10 23.94
N HIS A 442 -9.26 16.69 25.15
CA HIS A 442 -9.04 18.12 25.40
C HIS A 442 -7.73 18.67 24.80
N GLU A 443 -6.85 17.83 24.27
CA GLU A 443 -5.63 18.22 23.54
C GLU A 443 -5.93 19.03 22.26
N ASN A 444 -7.15 18.95 21.71
CA ASN A 444 -7.56 19.62 20.45
C ASN A 444 -8.35 20.93 20.63
N MET A 445 -8.26 21.60 21.78
CA MET A 445 -8.88 22.93 21.96
C MET A 445 -7.98 24.10 21.54
N GLY A 446 -6.89 23.83 20.80
CA GLY A 446 -6.15 24.82 20.02
C GLY A 446 -7.02 25.38 18.89
N GLY A 447 -7.97 26.25 19.24
CA GLY A 447 -8.91 26.85 18.30
C GLY A 447 -10.12 27.56 18.93
N LEU A 448 -10.28 27.52 20.26
CA LEU A 448 -11.39 28.21 20.94
C LEU A 448 -11.07 29.64 21.38
N CYS A 449 -9.80 29.94 21.58
CA CYS A 449 -9.30 31.29 21.80
C CYS A 449 -8.12 31.50 20.85
N SER A 450 -8.23 32.49 19.97
CA SER A 450 -7.17 32.84 19.01
C SER A 450 -5.86 33.20 19.73
N ILE A 451 -5.97 33.89 20.87
CA ILE A 451 -4.83 34.26 21.73
C ILE A 451 -4.18 33.00 22.30
N CYS A 452 -4.94 32.09 22.92
CA CYS A 452 -4.39 30.82 23.42
C CYS A 452 -3.78 29.97 22.31
N SER A 453 -4.40 29.92 21.12
CA SER A 453 -3.89 29.20 19.95
C SER A 453 -2.57 29.77 19.43
N ILE A 454 -2.46 31.09 19.32
CA ILE A 454 -1.26 31.76 18.82
C ILE A 454 -0.15 31.74 19.87
N HIS A 455 -0.44 32.18 21.09
CA HIS A 455 0.55 32.41 22.13
C HIS A 455 0.90 31.16 22.97
N GLY A 456 -0.01 30.19 23.08
CA GLY A 456 0.25 28.91 23.73
C GLY A 456 0.61 27.80 22.73
N TYR A 457 -0.32 27.43 21.84
CA TYR A 457 -0.18 26.20 21.04
C TYR A 457 0.84 26.32 19.91
N LYS A 458 0.71 27.33 19.03
CA LYS A 458 1.62 27.54 17.90
C LYS A 458 3.05 27.83 18.37
N THR A 459 3.19 28.49 19.51
CA THR A 459 4.50 28.78 20.12
C THR A 459 5.32 27.53 20.41
N PHE A 460 4.70 26.47 20.95
CA PHE A 460 5.41 25.20 21.20
C PHE A 460 5.76 24.44 19.92
N ASP A 461 4.91 24.52 18.89
CA ASP A 461 5.23 23.95 17.58
C ASP A 461 6.43 24.66 16.94
N GLU A 462 6.50 25.98 17.12
CA GLU A 462 7.62 26.79 16.64
C GLU A 462 8.92 26.52 17.42
N PHE A 463 8.85 26.34 18.75
CA PHE A 463 10.00 25.85 19.52
C PHE A 463 10.51 24.50 19.00
N ASN A 464 9.61 23.56 18.72
CA ASN A 464 9.99 22.27 18.13
C ASN A 464 10.61 22.42 16.74
N ARG A 465 10.12 23.34 15.91
CA ARG A 465 10.72 23.68 14.61
C ARG A 465 12.14 24.20 14.78
N LEU A 466 12.34 25.19 15.67
CA LEU A 466 13.65 25.78 15.93
C LEU A 466 14.65 24.75 16.46
N ILE A 467 14.25 23.90 17.41
CA ILE A 467 15.10 22.83 17.95
C ILE A 467 15.56 21.88 16.83
N LYS A 468 14.64 21.45 15.95
CA LYS A 468 14.96 20.56 14.82
C LYS A 468 15.88 21.20 13.79
N CYS A 469 15.75 22.50 13.56
CA CYS A 469 16.55 23.22 12.57
C CYS A 469 17.97 23.55 13.05
N TYR A 470 18.15 23.85 14.35
CA TYR A 470 19.38 24.47 14.86
C TYR A 470 20.16 23.65 15.88
N VAL A 471 19.61 22.54 16.38
CA VAL A 471 20.32 21.60 17.28
C VAL A 471 20.72 20.36 16.49
N PHE A 472 22.01 20.26 16.11
CA PHE A 472 22.49 19.15 15.28
C PHE A 472 22.87 17.88 16.05
N ASN A 473 23.02 17.98 17.37
CA ASN A 473 23.27 16.81 18.21
C ASN A 473 21.95 16.07 18.47
N SER A 474 21.80 14.86 17.92
CA SER A 474 20.58 14.06 18.02
C SER A 474 20.15 13.78 19.47
N SER A 475 21.09 13.50 20.38
CA SER A 475 20.74 13.19 21.77
C SER A 475 20.20 14.42 22.52
N ILE A 476 20.80 15.58 22.28
CA ILE A 476 20.37 16.85 22.89
C ILE A 476 19.06 17.32 22.23
N GLN A 477 18.91 17.12 20.93
CA GLN A 477 17.68 17.43 20.20
C GLN A 477 16.49 16.63 20.76
N ASP A 478 16.64 15.32 20.95
CA ASP A 478 15.59 14.46 21.51
C ASP A 478 15.24 14.83 22.96
N GLU A 479 16.24 15.19 23.78
CA GLU A 479 16.04 15.66 25.14
C GLU A 479 15.24 16.97 25.18
N LEU A 480 15.58 17.93 24.33
CA LEU A 480 14.89 19.22 24.23
C LEU A 480 13.46 19.07 23.70
N ILE A 481 13.24 18.23 22.67
CA ILE A 481 11.88 17.95 22.18
C ILE A 481 11.04 17.30 23.29
N THR A 482 11.61 16.35 24.02
CA THR A 482 10.92 15.69 25.14
C THR A 482 10.59 16.69 26.25
N ALA A 483 11.49 17.61 26.57
CA ALA A 483 11.25 18.68 27.53
C ALA A 483 10.14 19.63 27.04
N CYS A 484 10.18 20.03 25.76
CA CYS A 484 9.17 20.86 25.11
C CYS A 484 7.77 20.23 25.22
N GLU A 485 7.64 18.94 24.92
CA GLU A 485 6.37 18.21 25.03
C GLU A 485 5.85 18.12 26.47
N LYS A 486 6.73 17.84 27.44
CA LYS A 486 6.34 17.79 28.86
C LYS A 486 5.84 19.14 29.34
N LEU A 487 6.54 20.20 28.99
CA LEU A 487 6.18 21.57 29.35
C LEU A 487 4.85 21.98 28.71
N SER A 488 4.68 21.67 27.42
CA SER A 488 3.44 21.91 26.69
C SER A 488 2.25 21.19 27.35
N ARG A 489 2.43 19.95 27.80
CA ARG A 489 1.38 19.19 28.49
C ARG A 489 1.02 19.82 29.84
N PHE A 490 2.02 20.20 30.64
CA PHE A 490 1.81 20.84 31.95
C PHE A 490 0.99 22.13 31.80
N LEU A 491 1.40 23.04 30.90
CA LEU A 491 0.69 24.31 30.66
C LEU A 491 -0.73 24.11 30.10
N LYS A 492 -0.99 23.00 29.40
CA LYS A 492 -2.29 22.72 28.78
C LYS A 492 -3.29 22.03 29.71
N LYS A 493 -2.84 21.34 30.76
CA LYS A 493 -3.69 20.44 31.57
C LYS A 493 -3.70 20.79 33.05
N ASP A 494 -2.54 21.15 33.57
CA ASP A 494 -2.30 21.17 35.01
C ASP A 494 -2.20 22.61 35.52
N TYR A 495 -1.68 23.55 34.71
CA TYR A 495 -1.49 24.94 35.13
C TYR A 495 -2.78 25.66 35.56
N GLU A 496 -3.90 25.45 34.86
CA GLU A 496 -5.19 26.06 35.24
C GLU A 496 -5.66 25.61 36.64
N GLN A 497 -5.34 24.38 37.04
CA GLN A 497 -5.72 23.82 38.34
C GLN A 497 -4.94 24.44 39.50
N GLU A 498 -3.81 25.09 39.19
CA GLU A 498 -2.96 25.77 40.17
C GLU A 498 -3.45 27.21 40.47
N ILE A 499 -4.39 27.73 39.67
CA ILE A 499 -4.96 29.08 39.85
C ILE A 499 -6.12 29.01 40.84
N ILE A 500 -6.08 29.87 41.86
CA ILE A 500 -7.15 29.96 42.87
C ILE A 500 -8.21 30.93 42.36
N ILE A 501 -9.43 30.42 42.18
CA ILE A 501 -10.61 31.17 41.74
C ILE A 501 -11.72 30.97 42.77
N ASP A 502 -12.48 32.02 43.07
CA ASP A 502 -13.65 31.90 43.93
C ASP A 502 -14.93 31.48 43.18
N SER A 503 -16.03 31.35 43.93
CA SER A 503 -17.33 30.95 43.40
C SER A 503 -17.90 31.89 42.34
N ASP A 504 -17.43 33.14 42.28
CA ASP A 504 -17.87 34.17 41.34
C ASP A 504 -16.95 34.27 40.12
N GLY A 505 -15.92 33.42 40.05
CA GLY A 505 -14.97 33.40 38.93
C GLY A 505 -13.84 34.42 39.04
N ILE A 506 -13.63 35.02 40.21
CA ILE A 506 -12.59 36.03 40.45
C ILE A 506 -11.34 35.35 41.00
N THR A 507 -10.17 35.69 40.44
CA THR A 507 -8.89 35.15 40.91
C THR A 507 -8.50 35.72 42.26
N LYS A 508 -7.88 34.89 43.09
CA LYS A 508 -7.38 35.26 44.43
C LYS A 508 -5.87 35.20 44.51
N HIS A 509 -5.33 35.77 45.58
CA HIS A 509 -3.92 35.64 45.90
C HIS A 509 -3.54 34.16 46.00
N ASN A 510 -2.40 33.81 45.40
CA ASN A 510 -1.77 32.50 45.55
C ASN A 510 -0.38 32.71 46.18
N PRO A 511 -0.03 32.01 47.26
CA PRO A 511 1.30 32.11 47.87
C PRO A 511 2.45 31.79 46.90
N CYS A 512 2.17 31.04 45.83
CA CYS A 512 3.10 30.81 44.73
C CYS A 512 3.11 31.97 43.73
N LEU A 513 4.29 32.57 43.53
CA LEU A 513 4.47 33.70 42.60
C LEU A 513 3.96 33.40 41.19
N ASN A 514 4.29 32.22 40.65
CA ASN A 514 3.96 31.83 39.28
C ASN A 514 2.48 31.49 39.06
N HIS A 515 1.69 31.32 40.13
CA HIS A 515 0.28 30.93 40.07
C HIS A 515 -0.66 32.06 40.51
N CYS A 516 -0.12 33.22 40.92
CA CYS A 516 -0.93 34.37 41.31
C CYS A 516 -1.22 35.28 40.11
N MET A 517 -2.38 35.10 39.48
CA MET A 517 -2.81 35.98 38.36
C MET A 517 -2.88 37.45 38.78
N LEU A 518 -3.34 37.76 40.00
CA LEU A 518 -3.39 39.13 40.50
C LEU A 518 -1.99 39.79 40.52
N TYR A 519 -0.94 39.01 40.79
CA TYR A 519 0.44 39.51 40.72
C TYR A 519 0.90 39.74 39.28
N ALA A 520 0.58 38.81 38.36
CA ALA A 520 0.91 38.96 36.94
C ALA A 520 0.29 40.22 36.32
N PHE A 521 -0.93 40.59 36.74
CA PHE A 521 -1.61 41.83 36.32
C PHE A 521 -1.24 43.08 37.14
N GLY A 522 -0.35 42.97 38.13
CA GLY A 522 0.10 44.10 38.95
C GLY A 522 -0.89 44.58 40.02
N TYR A 523 -1.92 43.78 40.34
CA TYR A 523 -2.96 44.10 41.33
C TYR A 523 -2.76 43.44 42.71
N CYS A 524 -1.78 42.55 42.87
CA CYS A 524 -1.49 41.88 44.13
C CYS A 524 -0.42 42.63 44.95
N THR A 525 -0.76 42.99 46.18
CA THR A 525 0.18 43.59 47.16
C THR A 525 0.59 42.61 48.27
N GLU A 526 0.13 41.36 48.21
CA GLU A 526 0.42 40.31 49.20
C GLU A 526 1.76 39.61 48.93
N SER A 527 2.40 39.05 49.96
CA SER A 527 3.72 38.43 49.87
C SER A 527 3.67 37.00 49.30
N HIS A 528 4.51 36.70 48.31
CA HIS A 528 4.63 35.36 47.73
C HIS A 528 5.79 34.62 48.39
N THR A 529 5.55 33.41 48.89
CA THR A 529 6.49 32.68 49.77
C THR A 529 7.30 31.62 49.03
N TYR A 530 6.90 31.21 47.83
CA TYR A 530 7.63 30.25 47.01
C TYR A 530 7.36 30.39 45.51
N GLU A 531 8.20 29.75 44.70
CA GLU A 531 8.08 29.68 43.24
C GLU A 531 7.80 28.24 42.78
N CYS A 532 7.03 28.08 41.71
CA CYS A 532 6.67 26.77 41.18
C CYS A 532 7.83 26.19 40.36
N TYR A 533 8.28 25.00 40.73
CA TYR A 533 9.35 24.29 40.02
C TYR A 533 9.02 24.07 38.53
N ASN A 534 7.80 23.65 38.22
CA ASN A 534 7.38 23.38 36.85
C ASN A 534 7.29 24.67 36.01
N CYS A 535 6.81 25.76 36.59
CA CYS A 535 6.81 27.07 35.93
C CYS A 535 8.25 27.58 35.71
N ASN A 536 9.13 27.38 36.67
CA ASN A 536 10.55 27.72 36.52
C ASN A 536 11.29 26.83 35.50
N SER A 537 10.78 25.62 35.24
CA SER A 537 11.34 24.75 34.21
C SER A 537 11.17 25.32 32.79
N LEU A 538 10.22 26.23 32.55
CA LEU A 538 10.08 26.97 31.30
C LEU A 538 11.30 27.85 31.01
N PHE A 539 11.74 28.64 31.99
CA PHE A 539 12.89 29.52 31.83
C PHE A 539 14.18 28.72 31.63
N ARG A 540 14.35 27.63 32.36
CA ARG A 540 15.48 26.70 32.17
C ARG A 540 15.47 26.06 30.79
N PHE A 541 14.30 25.68 30.28
CA PHE A 541 14.14 25.13 28.93
C PHE A 541 14.58 26.13 27.85
N ILE A 542 14.15 27.40 27.96
CA ILE A 542 14.52 28.46 27.02
C ILE A 542 16.04 28.72 27.06
N ASP A 543 16.62 28.81 28.25
CA ASP A 543 18.07 29.00 28.41
C ASP A 543 18.87 27.82 27.83
N ASN A 544 18.36 26.59 27.98
CA ASN A 544 19.00 25.41 27.41
C ASN A 544 18.98 25.42 25.88
N ILE A 545 17.88 25.83 25.24
CA ILE A 545 17.83 25.99 23.77
C ILE A 545 18.89 27.00 23.31
N LYS A 546 18.98 28.15 23.99
CA LYS A 546 19.95 29.20 23.67
C LYS A 546 21.41 28.76 23.82
N ARG A 547 21.72 27.91 24.79
CA ARG A 547 23.09 27.43 25.06
C ARG A 547 23.53 26.28 24.16
N THR A 548 22.59 25.47 23.67
CA THR A 548 22.88 24.22 22.95
C THR A 548 22.86 24.34 21.43
N GLY A 549 22.19 25.37 20.89
CA GLY A 549 22.24 25.67 19.46
C GLY A 549 23.47 26.49 19.07
N ASN A 550 24.05 26.22 17.89
CA ASN A 550 25.01 27.10 17.22
C ASN A 550 24.25 28.34 16.69
N THR A 551 23.73 29.14 17.62
CA THR A 551 22.69 30.14 17.33
C THR A 551 23.31 31.49 17.03
N ASP A 552 23.01 32.00 15.84
CA ASP A 552 23.34 33.35 15.43
C ASP A 552 22.47 34.37 16.23
N LEU A 553 22.92 35.62 16.37
CA LEU A 553 22.21 36.67 17.12
C LEU A 553 20.73 36.84 16.69
N SER A 554 20.42 36.52 15.43
CA SER A 554 19.06 36.54 14.86
C SER A 554 18.08 35.54 15.50
N ILE A 555 18.56 34.34 15.89
CA ILE A 555 17.69 33.27 16.41
C ILE A 555 17.37 33.51 17.88
N HIS A 556 18.28 34.15 18.62
CA HIS A 556 18.01 34.58 20.00
C HIS A 556 16.84 35.57 20.09
N GLY A 557 16.65 36.41 19.06
CA GLY A 557 15.49 37.31 18.94
C GLY A 557 14.17 36.55 18.80
N GLU A 558 14.11 35.56 17.89
CA GLU A 558 12.93 34.71 17.70
C GLU A 558 12.59 33.91 18.97
N ILE A 559 13.60 33.41 19.69
CA ILE A 559 13.39 32.68 20.95
C ILE A 559 12.83 33.61 22.05
N GLU A 560 13.26 34.86 22.12
CA GLU A 560 12.70 35.83 23.07
C GLU A 560 11.26 36.22 22.70
N GLU A 561 10.94 36.39 21.42
CA GLU A 561 9.57 36.67 20.98
C GLU A 561 8.62 35.50 21.35
N LEU A 562 9.05 34.25 21.15
CA LEU A 562 8.30 33.07 21.56
C LEU A 562 8.16 32.94 23.09
N LYS A 563 9.18 33.37 23.84
CA LYS A 563 9.10 33.45 25.31
C LYS A 563 8.06 34.47 25.74
N ASP A 564 8.05 35.65 25.13
CA ASP A 564 7.08 36.71 25.43
C ASP A 564 5.65 36.26 25.10
N HIS A 565 5.47 35.51 24.00
CA HIS A 565 4.19 34.86 23.70
C HIS A 565 3.76 33.88 24.80
N LEU A 566 4.66 33.03 25.30
CA LEU A 566 4.30 32.14 26.42
C LEU A 566 4.03 32.91 27.72
N LEU A 567 4.72 34.02 27.99
CA LEU A 567 4.44 34.86 29.15
C LEU A 567 3.06 35.53 29.05
N CYS A 568 2.69 36.02 27.86
CA CYS A 568 1.34 36.51 27.57
C CYS A 568 0.25 35.43 27.67
N TYR A 569 0.62 34.15 27.58
CA TYR A 569 -0.31 33.03 27.80
C TYR A 569 -0.47 32.68 29.28
N LEU A 570 0.53 33.00 30.11
CA LEU A 570 0.56 32.71 31.55
C LEU A 570 0.12 33.88 32.44
N SER A 571 0.02 35.07 31.84
CA SER A 571 -0.64 36.24 32.42
C SER A 571 -2.10 36.22 32.04
#